data_AF-T1CGI4-F1
#
_entry.id   AF-T1CGI4-F1
#
_cell.length_a   1.000
_cell.length_b   1.000
_cell.length_c   1.000
_cell.angle_alpha   90.00
_cell.angle_beta   90.00
_cell.angle_gamma   90.00
#
_symmetry.space_group_name_H-M   'P 1'
#
loop_
_entity.id
_entity.type
_entity.pdbx_description
1 polymer ?
#
loop_
_entity_poly.entity_id
_entity_poly.type
_entity_poly.pdbx_seq_one_letter_code
_entity_poly.pdbx_strand_id
1 'polypeptide(L)'
;MKNSNEGALPDFLPVRMLNEFVYCNRLFYLEYVQGDFQDSADTIEGRSKHRNVDKDTGNLPPSSEHEAESEIETKIHAKSVMLSGEKCGLIARLDLIEGIGNDVIPVEYKKGSPPETVDHVWPSDKVQVCAQAIILRENGYKCENGVVYYFGSKQRIVVEITDELINSTISYVE
;
A
#
# COMPACT_ATOMS: atom_id res chain seq x y z
N MET A 1 -38.05 7.92 5.36
CA MET A 1 -36.77 7.19 5.58
C MET A 1 -35.68 7.99 4.90
N LYS A 2 -34.90 8.75 5.67
CA LYS A 2 -33.71 9.46 5.18
C LYS A 2 -32.53 8.51 5.39
N ASN A 3 -31.78 8.19 4.33
CA ASN A 3 -30.56 7.39 4.41
C ASN A 3 -29.51 8.17 5.21
N SER A 4 -29.37 7.83 6.48
CA SER A 4 -28.36 8.35 7.39
C SER A 4 -27.03 7.65 7.15
N ASN A 5 -26.36 7.96 6.04
CA ASN A 5 -24.95 7.60 5.83
C ASN A 5 -24.21 8.63 4.96
N GLU A 6 -24.61 9.91 5.03
CA GLU A 6 -23.82 11.02 4.49
C GLU A 6 -22.91 11.54 5.61
N GLY A 7 -21.62 11.19 5.56
CA GLY A 7 -20.59 11.82 6.40
C GLY A 7 -19.72 10.88 7.26
N ALA A 8 -19.87 9.56 7.18
CA ALA A 8 -18.91 8.66 7.81
C ALA A 8 -17.66 8.55 6.93
N LEU A 9 -16.50 8.95 7.45
CA LEU A 9 -15.21 8.61 6.84
C LEU A 9 -15.10 7.08 6.76
N PRO A 10 -14.56 6.52 5.68
CA PRO A 10 -14.35 5.08 5.58
C PRO A 10 -13.44 4.60 6.72
N ASP A 11 -13.64 3.35 7.16
CA ASP A 11 -12.89 2.74 8.27
C ASP A 11 -11.37 2.70 8.04
N PHE A 12 -10.93 2.83 6.79
CA PHE A 12 -9.53 2.84 6.38
C PHE A 12 -9.25 3.97 5.40
N LEU A 13 -8.12 4.66 5.57
CA LEU A 13 -7.60 5.63 4.61
C LEU A 13 -6.85 4.89 3.48
N PRO A 14 -7.21 5.12 2.20
CA PRO A 14 -6.45 4.54 1.10
C PRO A 14 -5.03 5.11 1.04
N VAL A 15 -4.02 4.23 0.94
CA VAL A 15 -2.60 4.63 0.87
C VAL A 15 -2.30 5.59 -0.28
N ARG A 16 -3.04 5.51 -1.39
CA ARG A 16 -2.96 6.51 -2.47
C ARG A 16 -3.24 7.92 -1.96
N MET A 17 -4.24 8.09 -1.11
CA MET A 17 -4.61 9.41 -0.57
C MET A 17 -3.53 9.95 0.36
N LEU A 18 -2.79 9.09 1.05
CA LEU A 18 -1.60 9.47 1.81
C LEU A 18 -0.50 10.05 0.92
N ASN A 19 -0.27 9.43 -0.26
CA ASN A 19 0.65 9.99 -1.26
C ASN A 19 0.18 11.38 -1.70
N GLU A 20 -1.09 11.51 -2.11
CA GLU A 20 -1.62 12.78 -2.60
C GLU A 20 -1.55 13.88 -1.53
N PHE A 21 -1.77 13.55 -0.25
CA PHE A 21 -1.64 14.51 0.85
C PHE A 21 -0.20 15.02 0.97
N VAL A 22 0.77 14.11 1.05
CA VAL A 22 2.20 14.46 1.13
C VAL A 22 2.68 15.24 -0.10
N TYR A 23 2.15 14.90 -1.27
CA TYR A 23 2.46 15.62 -2.51
C TYR A 23 1.84 17.02 -2.53
N CYS A 24 0.53 17.11 -2.27
CA CYS A 24 -0.22 18.36 -2.30
C CYS A 24 -1.55 18.24 -1.52
N ASN A 25 -1.62 18.84 -0.34
CA ASN A 25 -2.85 18.93 0.47
C ASN A 25 -4.08 19.42 -0.29
N ARG A 26 -3.89 20.34 -1.26
CA ARG A 26 -5.00 20.84 -2.10
C ARG A 26 -5.52 19.76 -3.04
N LEU A 27 -4.64 18.96 -3.64
CA LEU A 27 -5.03 17.85 -4.52
C LEU A 27 -5.78 16.80 -3.71
N PHE A 28 -5.25 16.39 -2.55
CA PHE A 28 -5.94 15.52 -1.61
C PHE A 28 -7.35 16.02 -1.26
N TYR A 29 -7.50 17.30 -0.92
CA TYR A 29 -8.81 17.86 -0.56
C TYR A 29 -9.80 17.78 -1.73
N LEU A 30 -9.36 18.08 -2.95
CA LEU A 30 -10.22 18.00 -4.13
C LEU A 30 -10.61 16.56 -4.45
N GLU A 31 -9.64 15.65 -4.48
CA GLU A 31 -9.90 14.25 -4.84
C GLU A 31 -10.71 13.53 -3.76
N TYR A 32 -10.25 13.58 -2.51
CA TYR A 32 -10.79 12.74 -1.44
C TYR A 32 -11.94 13.39 -0.67
N VAL A 33 -11.78 14.66 -0.28
CA VAL A 33 -12.73 15.33 0.63
C VAL A 33 -13.93 15.89 -0.14
N GLN A 34 -13.69 16.52 -1.29
CA GLN A 34 -14.77 17.01 -2.17
C GLN A 34 -15.40 15.89 -3.00
N GLY A 35 -14.75 14.73 -3.11
CA GLY A 35 -15.27 13.61 -3.89
C GLY A 35 -15.22 13.82 -5.40
N ASP A 36 -14.33 14.70 -5.90
CA ASP A 36 -14.06 14.83 -7.34
C ASP A 36 -13.32 13.60 -7.90
N PHE A 37 -13.05 12.60 -7.05
CA PHE A 37 -12.54 11.30 -7.47
C PHE A 37 -13.60 10.55 -8.31
N GLN A 38 -13.30 10.36 -9.60
CA GLN A 38 -13.96 9.28 -10.34
C GLN A 38 -13.49 7.95 -9.75
N ASP A 39 -14.40 7.27 -9.05
CA ASP A 39 -14.22 5.87 -8.70
C ASP A 39 -13.79 5.09 -9.97
N SER A 40 -12.55 4.60 -10.00
CA SER A 40 -12.23 3.51 -10.93
C SER A 40 -13.19 2.37 -10.57
N ALA A 41 -13.73 1.67 -11.56
CA ALA A 41 -14.63 0.52 -11.36
C ALA A 41 -14.05 -0.52 -10.36
N ASP A 42 -12.73 -0.53 -10.19
CA ASP A 42 -11.97 -1.29 -9.21
C ASP A 42 -12.26 -0.98 -7.72
N THR A 43 -12.60 0.27 -7.38
CA THR A 43 -12.79 0.70 -5.97
C THR A 43 -14.14 0.24 -5.40
N ILE A 44 -15.12 -0.01 -6.27
CA ILE A 44 -16.45 -0.49 -5.89
C ILE A 44 -16.42 -1.99 -5.55
N GLU A 45 -15.55 -2.78 -6.20
CA GLU A 45 -15.40 -4.21 -5.92
C GLU A 45 -14.65 -4.47 -4.59
N GLY A 46 -13.67 -3.63 -4.26
CA GLY A 46 -12.94 -3.69 -2.99
C GLY A 46 -13.84 -3.48 -1.76
N ARG A 47 -14.73 -2.49 -1.78
CA ARG A 47 -15.66 -2.23 -0.65
C ARG A 47 -16.60 -3.41 -0.36
N SER A 48 -16.95 -4.20 -1.38
CA SER A 48 -17.78 -5.40 -1.21
C SER A 48 -16.98 -6.61 -0.71
N LYS A 49 -15.72 -6.77 -1.13
CA LYS A 49 -14.87 -7.88 -0.69
C LYS A 49 -14.51 -7.77 0.80
N HIS A 50 -14.32 -6.57 1.35
CA HIS A 50 -13.98 -6.40 2.77
C HIS A 50 -15.05 -6.86 3.76
N ARG A 51 -16.33 -6.98 3.36
CA ARG A 51 -17.36 -7.52 4.27
C ARG A 51 -17.25 -9.03 4.47
N ASN A 52 -16.49 -9.75 3.64
CA ASN A 52 -16.40 -11.22 3.63
C ASN A 52 -14.98 -11.78 3.46
N VAL A 53 -13.91 -10.99 3.63
CA VAL A 53 -12.53 -11.50 3.56
C VAL A 53 -12.05 -11.94 4.95
N ASP A 54 -12.73 -12.97 5.47
CA ASP A 54 -12.14 -13.88 6.46
C ASP A 54 -11.49 -15.10 5.78
N LYS A 55 -11.62 -15.25 4.45
CA LYS A 55 -11.24 -16.52 3.76
C LYS A 55 -10.72 -16.44 2.32
N ASP A 56 -10.42 -15.26 1.76
CA ASP A 56 -9.96 -15.22 0.36
C ASP A 56 -8.84 -14.17 0.18
N THR A 57 -7.67 -14.49 0.73
CA THR A 57 -6.39 -13.85 0.39
C THR A 57 -6.10 -14.16 -1.07
N GLY A 58 -6.32 -13.19 -1.94
CA GLY A 58 -5.94 -13.29 -3.34
C GLY A 58 -4.45 -13.61 -3.49
N ASN A 59 -4.14 -14.84 -3.94
CA ASN A 59 -2.84 -15.33 -4.41
C ASN A 59 -1.59 -15.13 -3.54
N LEU A 60 -1.70 -14.64 -2.30
CA LEU A 60 -0.60 -14.63 -1.35
C LEU A 60 -0.76 -15.82 -0.41
N PRO A 61 0.24 -16.72 -0.32
CA PRO A 61 0.20 -17.80 0.67
C PRO A 61 0.17 -17.19 2.08
N PRO A 62 -0.66 -17.74 2.99
CA PRO A 62 -0.73 -17.26 4.36
C PRO A 62 0.60 -17.54 5.07
N SER A 63 1.07 -16.58 5.88
CA SER A 63 2.35 -16.69 6.60
C SER A 63 2.44 -17.91 7.53
N SER A 64 1.30 -18.42 8.01
CA SER A 64 1.19 -19.58 8.91
C SER A 64 1.37 -20.95 8.24
N GLU A 65 1.35 -21.06 6.91
CA GLU A 65 1.58 -22.33 6.20
C GLU A 65 3.07 -22.68 6.04
N HIS A 66 3.98 -21.83 6.54
CA HIS A 66 5.43 -21.99 6.38
C HIS A 66 6.14 -22.71 7.54
N GLU A 67 5.41 -23.18 8.56
CA GLU A 67 6.03 -23.86 9.73
C GLU A 67 6.14 -25.40 9.59
N ALA A 68 5.56 -26.01 8.57
CA ALA A 68 5.67 -27.45 8.35
C ALA A 68 5.88 -27.77 6.86
N GLU A 69 6.96 -28.49 6.58
CA GLU A 69 7.31 -29.16 5.33
C GLU A 69 8.13 -28.37 4.28
N SER A 70 9.45 -28.62 4.36
CA SER A 70 10.46 -28.64 3.29
C SER A 70 11.02 -27.31 2.78
N GLU A 71 12.36 -27.28 2.75
CA GLU A 71 13.27 -26.22 2.27
C GLU A 71 13.10 -25.92 0.76
N ILE A 72 11.92 -25.48 0.35
CA ILE A 72 11.72 -24.80 -0.92
C ILE A 72 11.29 -23.39 -0.56
N GLU A 73 12.27 -22.48 -0.57
CA GLU A 73 12.07 -21.03 -0.53
C GLU A 73 11.04 -20.62 -1.59
N THR A 74 9.77 -20.54 -1.21
CA THR A 74 8.67 -20.21 -2.11
C THR A 74 8.84 -18.76 -2.56
N LYS A 75 9.16 -18.57 -3.85
CA LYS A 75 9.21 -17.25 -4.47
C LYS A 75 7.81 -16.65 -4.51
N ILE A 76 7.63 -15.54 -3.83
CA ILE A 76 6.41 -14.74 -3.87
C ILE A 76 6.53 -13.75 -5.04
N HIS A 77 5.52 -13.78 -5.91
CA HIS A 77 5.36 -12.83 -7.00
C HIS A 77 3.86 -12.60 -7.22
N ALA A 78 3.25 -11.84 -6.32
CA ALA A 78 1.80 -11.57 -6.34
C ALA A 78 1.53 -10.18 -6.92
N LYS A 79 0.51 -10.05 -7.76
CA LYS A 79 0.15 -8.78 -8.41
C LYS A 79 -1.23 -8.34 -7.99
N SER A 80 -1.42 -7.04 -7.84
CA SER A 80 -2.72 -6.42 -7.63
C SER A 80 -3.46 -6.94 -6.39
N VAL A 81 -2.75 -7.02 -5.27
CA VAL A 81 -3.29 -7.53 -4.00
C VAL A 81 -3.92 -6.38 -3.22
N MET A 82 -5.16 -6.54 -2.76
CA MET A 82 -5.78 -5.63 -1.79
C MET A 82 -5.49 -6.12 -0.38
N LEU A 83 -4.87 -5.27 0.46
CA LEU A 83 -4.63 -5.54 1.88
C LEU A 83 -4.96 -4.31 2.72
N SER A 84 -5.42 -4.55 3.94
CA SER A 84 -5.62 -3.51 4.96
C SER A 84 -4.78 -3.80 6.20
N GLY A 85 -4.38 -2.74 6.89
CA GLY A 85 -3.80 -2.81 8.23
C GLY A 85 -4.75 -2.14 9.21
N GLU A 86 -5.32 -2.95 10.11
CA GLU A 86 -6.27 -2.47 11.14
C GLU A 86 -5.61 -1.51 12.14
N LYS A 87 -4.34 -1.73 12.47
CA LYS A 87 -3.67 -0.90 13.48
C LYS A 87 -3.23 0.43 12.90
N CYS A 88 -2.69 0.44 11.68
CA CYS A 88 -2.35 1.67 10.98
C CYS A 88 -3.57 2.37 10.35
N GLY A 89 -4.73 1.74 10.27
CA GLY A 89 -5.94 2.35 9.68
C GLY A 89 -5.83 2.57 8.17
N LEU A 90 -4.99 1.80 7.47
CA LEU A 90 -4.71 1.98 6.05
C LEU A 90 -5.21 0.81 5.19
N ILE A 91 -5.55 1.10 3.94
CA ILE A 91 -5.85 0.11 2.90
C ILE A 91 -5.07 0.41 1.62
N ALA A 92 -4.53 -0.62 0.99
CA ALA A 92 -3.76 -0.48 -0.24
C ALA A 92 -4.11 -1.56 -1.26
N ARG A 93 -4.07 -1.16 -2.54
CA ARG A 93 -3.83 -2.06 -3.66
C ARG A 93 -2.33 -2.07 -3.92
N LEU A 94 -1.68 -3.20 -3.69
CA LEU A 94 -0.26 -3.37 -3.97
C LEU A 94 -0.11 -3.85 -5.42
N ASP A 95 0.61 -3.08 -6.24
CA ASP A 95 0.82 -3.38 -7.66
C ASP A 95 1.52 -4.73 -7.85
N LEU A 96 2.61 -4.91 -7.11
CA LEU A 96 3.42 -6.12 -7.11
C LEU A 96 4.06 -6.32 -5.73
N ILE A 97 4.09 -7.57 -5.28
CA ILE A 97 4.84 -8.02 -4.10
C ILE A 97 5.82 -9.09 -4.58
N GLU A 98 7.10 -8.86 -4.32
CA GLU A 98 8.17 -9.82 -4.61
C GLU A 98 8.79 -10.27 -3.29
N GLY A 99 9.20 -11.53 -3.18
CA GLY A 99 9.80 -12.01 -1.93
C GLY A 99 10.12 -13.49 -1.94
N ILE A 100 10.65 -13.96 -0.82
CA ILE A 100 10.91 -15.37 -0.56
C ILE A 100 10.41 -15.70 0.83
N GLY A 101 9.57 -16.73 0.94
CA GLY A 101 8.99 -17.12 2.23
C GLY A 101 8.25 -15.95 2.86
N ASN A 102 8.66 -15.54 4.07
CA ASN A 102 8.01 -14.44 4.77
C ASN A 102 8.63 -13.05 4.46
N ASP A 103 9.78 -13.00 3.79
CA ASP A 103 10.49 -11.76 3.49
C ASP A 103 10.03 -11.22 2.13
N VAL A 104 9.23 -10.15 2.18
CA VAL A 104 8.56 -9.56 1.01
C VAL A 104 8.92 -8.08 0.84
N ILE A 105 8.81 -7.62 -0.40
CA ILE A 105 9.12 -6.27 -0.84
C ILE A 105 7.96 -5.80 -1.73
N PRO A 106 7.20 -4.76 -1.33
CA PRO A 106 6.25 -4.12 -2.22
C PRO A 106 6.99 -3.36 -3.32
N VAL A 107 6.49 -3.46 -4.55
CA VAL A 107 6.99 -2.75 -5.73
C VAL A 107 5.86 -1.87 -6.24
N GLU A 108 6.00 -0.56 -6.03
CA GLU A 108 5.06 0.48 -6.48
C GLU A 108 5.46 0.99 -7.87
N TYR A 109 4.51 1.02 -8.81
CA TYR A 109 4.78 1.49 -10.16
C TYR A 109 4.40 2.96 -10.36
N LYS A 110 5.35 3.75 -10.89
CA LYS A 110 5.16 5.18 -11.18
C LYS A 110 5.38 5.46 -12.66
N LYS A 111 4.45 6.17 -13.29
CA LYS A 111 4.55 6.53 -14.71
C LYS A 111 5.69 7.52 -15.01
N GLY A 112 5.96 8.42 -14.07
CA GLY A 112 6.94 9.50 -14.23
C GLY A 112 8.40 9.03 -14.12
N SER A 113 9.27 10.01 -13.93
CA SER A 113 10.69 9.83 -13.63
C SER A 113 10.96 10.23 -12.17
N PRO A 114 12.03 9.71 -11.56
CA PRO A 114 12.44 10.15 -10.23
C PRO A 114 12.86 11.62 -10.21
N PRO A 115 12.83 12.28 -9.04
CA PRO A 115 13.34 13.63 -8.89
C PRO A 115 14.88 13.66 -9.01
N GLU A 116 15.43 14.80 -9.41
CA GLU A 116 16.87 15.09 -9.44
C GLU A 116 17.39 15.45 -8.02
N THR A 117 17.08 14.61 -7.04
CA THR A 117 17.55 14.73 -5.65
C THR A 117 18.49 13.58 -5.31
N VAL A 118 19.27 13.71 -4.23
CA VAL A 118 20.22 12.68 -3.77
C VAL A 118 19.59 11.29 -3.64
N ASP A 119 18.37 11.23 -3.09
CA ASP A 119 17.67 9.96 -2.86
C ASP A 119 16.96 9.41 -4.11
N HIS A 120 16.89 10.21 -5.17
CA HIS A 120 16.18 9.90 -6.42
C HIS A 120 14.75 9.36 -6.24
N VAL A 121 14.01 9.72 -5.21
CA VAL A 121 12.63 9.27 -5.03
C VAL A 121 11.78 10.38 -4.44
N TRP A 122 10.56 10.56 -4.93
CA TRP A 122 9.65 11.56 -4.39
C TRP A 122 9.32 11.26 -2.93
N PRO A 123 9.27 12.27 -2.04
CA PRO A 123 8.88 12.05 -0.64
C PRO A 123 7.55 11.33 -0.49
N SER A 124 6.56 11.68 -1.32
CA SER A 124 5.24 11.04 -1.29
C SER A 124 5.28 9.58 -1.74
N ASP A 125 6.15 9.21 -2.68
CA ASP A 125 6.36 7.83 -3.10
C ASP A 125 7.08 7.01 -2.02
N LYS A 126 8.01 7.61 -1.26
CA LYS A 126 8.60 6.96 -0.06
C LYS A 126 7.53 6.65 0.99
N VAL A 127 6.67 7.62 1.29
CA VAL A 127 5.57 7.44 2.25
C VAL A 127 4.60 6.37 1.77
N GLN A 128 4.26 6.37 0.48
CA GLN A 128 3.35 5.37 -0.09
C GLN A 128 3.89 3.94 0.05
N VAL A 129 5.15 3.71 -0.33
CA VAL A 129 5.74 2.37 -0.24
C VAL A 129 5.99 1.94 1.22
N CYS A 130 6.30 2.90 2.11
CA CYS A 130 6.39 2.64 3.54
C CYS A 130 5.03 2.21 4.13
N ALA A 131 3.95 2.91 3.78
CA ALA A 131 2.60 2.54 4.19
C ALA A 131 2.21 1.13 3.72
N GLN A 132 2.55 0.76 2.48
CA GLN A 132 2.37 -0.61 1.99
C GLN A 132 3.19 -1.64 2.78
N ALA A 133 4.44 -1.32 3.13
CA ALA A 133 5.28 -2.18 3.95
C ALA A 133 4.72 -2.36 5.37
N ILE A 134 4.15 -1.30 5.97
CA ILE A 134 3.47 -1.38 7.28
C ILE A 134 2.27 -2.32 7.20
N ILE A 135 1.43 -2.20 6.17
CA ILE A 135 0.30 -3.11 5.95
C ILE A 135 0.78 -4.57 5.81
N LEU A 136 1.84 -4.81 5.03
CA LEU A 136 2.42 -6.15 4.88
C LEU A 136 2.93 -6.71 6.23
N ARG A 137 3.60 -5.88 7.04
CA ARG A 137 4.06 -6.25 8.38
C ARG A 137 2.90 -6.61 9.31
N GLU A 138 1.80 -5.85 9.27
CA GLU A 138 0.60 -6.17 10.06
C GLU A 138 -0.06 -7.49 9.65
N ASN A 139 0.07 -7.88 8.37
CA ASN A 139 -0.42 -9.14 7.84
C ASN A 139 0.57 -10.31 8.04
N GLY A 140 1.60 -10.12 8.87
CA GLY A 140 2.51 -11.18 9.31
C GLY A 140 3.76 -11.36 8.44
N TYR A 141 3.95 -10.55 7.40
CA TYR A 141 5.15 -10.58 6.57
C TYR A 141 6.31 -9.78 7.18
N LYS A 142 7.54 -10.10 6.80
CA LYS A 142 8.72 -9.27 7.03
C LYS A 142 8.95 -8.39 5.81
N CYS A 143 9.18 -7.11 6.03
CA CYS A 143 9.35 -6.15 4.95
C CYS A 143 10.32 -5.05 5.37
N GLU A 144 11.62 -5.25 5.11
CA GLU A 144 12.67 -4.28 5.45
C GLU A 144 12.86 -3.21 4.38
N ASN A 145 12.43 -3.49 3.15
CA ASN A 145 12.60 -2.61 2.00
C ASN A 145 11.31 -2.51 1.19
N GLY A 146 11.11 -1.36 0.57
CA GLY A 146 10.16 -1.13 -0.50
C GLY A 146 10.88 -0.79 -1.80
N VAL A 147 10.17 -0.85 -2.91
CA VAL A 147 10.69 -0.41 -4.21
C VAL A 147 9.71 0.53 -4.90
N VAL A 148 10.25 1.61 -5.46
CA VAL A 148 9.54 2.45 -6.43
C VAL A 148 10.18 2.23 -7.80
N TYR A 149 9.37 1.84 -8.79
CA TYR A 149 9.82 1.67 -10.16
C TYR A 149 9.21 2.76 -11.05
N TYR A 150 10.07 3.56 -11.66
CA TYR A 150 9.71 4.68 -12.52
C TYR A 150 9.77 4.26 -13.99
N PHE A 151 8.63 4.18 -14.68
CA PHE A 151 8.55 3.83 -16.09
C PHE A 151 9.22 4.87 -17.01
N GLY A 152 9.16 6.16 -16.65
CA GLY A 152 9.72 7.25 -17.45
C GLY A 152 11.23 7.11 -17.66
N SER A 153 11.94 6.62 -16.64
CA SER A 153 13.39 6.39 -16.69
C SER A 153 13.80 4.91 -16.63
N LYS A 154 12.86 3.98 -16.46
CA LYS A 154 13.08 2.55 -16.20
C LYS A 154 13.96 2.28 -14.97
N GLN A 155 13.94 3.18 -13.99
CA GLN A 155 14.74 3.06 -12.78
C GLN A 155 13.95 2.36 -11.68
N ARG A 156 14.63 1.42 -11.01
CA ARG A 156 14.14 0.73 -9.81
C ARG A 156 14.89 1.27 -8.61
N ILE A 157 14.17 1.87 -7.67
CA ILE A 157 14.77 2.57 -6.53
C ILE A 157 14.31 1.88 -5.26
N VAL A 158 15.27 1.39 -4.49
CA VAL A 158 15.02 0.73 -3.21
C VAL A 158 14.86 1.81 -2.14
N VAL A 159 13.83 1.66 -1.32
CA VAL A 159 13.53 2.52 -0.16
C VAL A 159 13.64 1.64 1.08
N GLU A 160 14.62 1.95 1.93
CA GLU A 160 14.76 1.27 3.22
C GLU A 160 13.63 1.70 4.17
N ILE A 161 12.98 0.71 4.81
CA ILE A 161 11.85 0.93 5.72
C ILE A 161 12.38 1.08 7.14
N THR A 162 12.98 2.25 7.40
CA THR A 162 13.53 2.63 8.70
C THR A 162 12.45 3.07 9.68
N ASP A 163 12.75 3.03 10.98
CA ASP A 163 11.84 3.52 12.02
C ASP A 163 11.50 5.01 11.85
N GLU A 164 12.45 5.82 11.37
CA GLU A 164 12.21 7.23 11.06
C GLU A 164 11.16 7.40 9.96
N LEU A 165 11.26 6.62 8.88
CA LEU A 165 10.31 6.66 7.77
C LEU A 165 8.93 6.14 8.20
N ILE A 166 8.88 5.10 9.04
CA ILE A 166 7.63 4.56 9.60
C ILE A 166 6.96 5.63 10.46
N ASN A 167 7.68 6.25 11.39
CA ASN A 167 7.13 7.26 12.28
C ASN A 167 6.63 8.48 11.51
N SER A 168 7.39 8.93 10.52
CA SER A 168 6.96 10.00 9.61
C SER A 168 5.69 9.62 8.84
N THR A 169 5.62 8.40 8.30
CA THR A 169 4.46 7.89 7.55
C THR A 169 3.19 7.82 8.42
N ILE A 170 3.30 7.27 9.63
CA ILE A 170 2.16 7.16 10.55
C ILE A 170 1.67 8.53 11.03
N SER A 171 2.56 9.52 11.17
CA SER A 171 2.17 10.88 11.56
C SER A 171 1.24 11.59 10.58
N TYR A 172 1.13 11.11 9.34
CA TYR A 172 0.18 11.63 8.35
C TYR A 172 -1.22 10.97 8.44
N VAL A 173 -1.37 9.93 9.25
CA VAL A 173 -2.63 9.19 9.42
C VAL A 173 -3.38 9.60 10.68
N GLU A 174 -2.65 10.06 11.71
CA GLU A 174 -3.17 10.63 12.97
C GLU A 174 -3.78 12.03 12.78
#